data_AF-A0A6U3WRN7-F1
#
_entry.id   AF-A0A6U3WRN7-F1
#
_cell.length_a   1.000
_cell.length_b   1.000
_cell.length_c   1.000
_cell.angle_alpha   90.00
_cell.angle_beta   90.00
_cell.angle_gamma   90.00
#
_symmetry.space_group_name_H-M   'P 1'
#
loop_
_entity.id
_entity.type
_entity.pdbx_description
1 polymer ?
#
loop_
_entity_poly.entity_id
_entity_poly.type
_entity_poly.pdbx_seq_one_letter_code
_entity_poly.pdbx_strand_id
1 'polypeptide(L)'
;LLALESVASTTTFFTTREKRIETWSKANEAAAAPLVLSRIKNTSLVCTGGESPDQRRIVHPLFFSSSMAALAGCSHVLCIKRFQVYNAMMTGNIIGFGVALAEGNMSEAKFRLSLLGSFFSGTICARSLQSRSLCKDNKHHKVVAPLAFGMFAIADRIPENHKKKLVLLSAAFGLVYATANHALNATITQLMTGHITKLGAAISDRVGSANRCFNSGTATSFSILTSFTIGCALGARIFLAVGQETPIFTIIGAIYAVLLLLFRG
;
A
#
# COMPACT_ATOMS: atom_id res chain seq x y z
N LEU A 1 15.24 39.05 17.43
CA LEU A 1 14.58 38.45 18.62
C LEU A 1 13.48 37.45 18.27
N LEU A 2 12.58 37.73 17.31
CA LEU A 2 11.48 36.81 16.94
C LEU A 2 11.90 35.44 16.33
N ALA A 3 13.13 35.32 15.79
CA ALA A 3 13.64 34.05 15.27
C ALA A 3 14.16 33.09 16.37
N LEU A 4 14.49 33.61 17.56
CA LEU A 4 14.99 32.79 18.68
C LEU A 4 13.87 32.14 19.49
N GLU A 5 12.69 32.77 19.58
CA GLU A 5 11.52 32.18 20.25
C GLU A 5 10.93 30.99 19.48
N SER A 6 11.05 30.97 18.15
CA SER A 6 10.58 29.86 17.31
C SER A 6 11.43 28.58 17.49
N VAL A 7 12.74 28.73 17.73
CA VAL A 7 13.65 27.58 17.96
C VAL A 7 13.46 27.01 19.37
N ALA A 8 13.22 27.87 20.37
CA ALA A 8 12.94 27.42 21.74
C ALA A 8 11.66 26.56 21.81
N SER A 9 10.58 26.97 21.13
CA SER A 9 9.32 26.22 21.12
C SER A 9 9.42 24.86 20.40
N THR A 10 10.32 24.75 19.42
CA THR A 10 10.55 23.49 18.67
C THR A 10 11.36 22.50 19.50
N THR A 11 12.31 22.98 20.29
CA THR A 11 13.20 22.13 21.10
C THR A 11 12.44 21.46 22.26
N THR A 12 11.53 22.19 22.91
CA THR A 12 10.68 21.64 23.97
C THR A 12 9.77 20.53 23.45
N PHE A 13 9.24 20.68 22.23
CA PHE A 13 8.36 19.69 21.60
C PHE A 13 9.06 18.36 21.29
N PHE A 14 10.35 18.38 20.93
CA PHE A 14 11.14 17.17 20.70
C PHE A 14 11.47 16.42 22.00
N THR A 15 11.85 17.14 23.07
CA THR A 15 12.19 16.51 24.36
C THR A 15 10.99 15.85 25.05
N THR A 16 9.77 16.38 24.88
CA THR A 16 8.56 15.76 25.43
C THR A 16 8.15 14.50 24.66
N ARG A 17 8.53 14.38 23.38
CA ARG A 17 8.24 13.23 22.53
C ARG A 17 9.16 12.05 22.84
N GLU A 18 10.43 12.32 23.12
CA GLU A 18 11.44 11.31 23.46
C GLU A 18 11.12 10.60 24.79
N LYS A 19 10.76 11.35 25.84
CA LYS A 19 10.31 10.77 27.11
C LYS A 19 9.03 9.93 26.97
N ARG A 20 8.13 10.31 26.06
CA ARG A 20 6.88 9.58 25.81
C ARG A 20 7.11 8.26 25.05
N ILE A 21 8.13 8.20 24.19
CA ILE A 21 8.53 6.97 23.46
C ILE A 21 9.19 5.97 24.42
N GLU A 22 10.04 6.41 25.34
CA GLU A 22 10.64 5.53 26.36
C GLU A 22 9.58 4.91 27.29
N THR A 23 8.56 5.69 27.66
CA THR A 23 7.47 5.20 28.51
C THR A 23 6.61 4.16 27.80
N TRP A 24 6.38 4.32 26.49
CA TRP A 24 5.67 3.34 25.65
C TRP A 24 6.47 2.06 25.41
N SER A 25 7.80 2.16 25.25
CA SER A 25 8.67 0.98 25.11
C SER A 25 8.64 0.10 26.35
N LYS A 26 8.72 0.70 27.54
CA LYS A 26 8.68 -0.03 28.83
C LYS A 26 7.31 -0.66 29.12
N ALA A 27 6.22 -0.02 28.68
CA ALA A 27 4.87 -0.58 28.83
C ALA A 27 4.64 -1.80 27.93
N ASN A 28 5.24 -1.84 26.73
CA ASN A 28 5.13 -2.98 25.82
C ASN A 28 6.01 -4.18 26.24
N GLU A 29 7.15 -3.95 26.89
CA GLU A 29 7.96 -5.02 27.46
C GLU A 29 7.26 -5.72 28.64
N ALA A 30 6.49 -4.99 29.45
CA ALA A 30 5.71 -5.56 30.55
C ALA A 30 4.45 -6.33 30.11
N ALA A 31 3.94 -6.07 28.90
CA ALA A 31 2.76 -6.74 28.34
C ALA A 31 3.11 -7.98 27.48
N ALA A 32 4.40 -8.26 27.27
CA ALA A 32 4.87 -9.45 26.55
C ALA A 32 4.82 -10.71 27.44
N ALA A 33 3.64 -11.06 27.92
CA ALA A 33 3.37 -12.42 28.38
C ALA A 33 3.54 -13.38 27.18
N PRO A 34 4.05 -14.60 27.38
CA PRO A 34 4.19 -15.58 26.30
C PRO A 34 2.78 -16.01 25.86
N LEU A 35 2.24 -15.32 24.85
CA LEU A 35 1.12 -15.81 24.09
C LEU A 35 1.56 -17.13 23.46
N VAL A 36 1.10 -18.21 24.10
CA VAL A 36 1.16 -19.58 23.62
C VAL A 36 0.68 -19.56 22.18
N LEU A 37 1.64 -19.56 21.26
CA LEU A 37 1.48 -19.79 19.84
C LEU A 37 0.97 -21.21 19.70
N SER A 38 -0.35 -21.37 19.87
CA SER A 38 -1.09 -22.57 19.54
C SER A 38 -0.95 -22.77 18.04
N ARG A 39 0.14 -23.46 17.68
CA ARG A 39 0.32 -24.33 16.51
C ARG A 39 -0.76 -24.10 15.45
N ILE A 40 -0.71 -22.93 14.80
CA ILE A 40 -1.36 -22.74 13.52
C ILE A 40 -0.60 -23.69 12.62
N LYS A 41 -1.18 -24.88 12.41
CA LYS A 41 -0.76 -25.75 11.33
C LYS A 41 -0.84 -24.87 10.09
N ASN A 42 0.32 -24.44 9.61
CA ASN A 42 0.53 -23.90 8.29
C ASN A 42 0.21 -25.03 7.30
N THR A 43 -1.07 -25.37 7.17
CA THR A 43 -1.63 -25.85 5.92
C THR A 43 -1.65 -24.62 5.01
N SER A 44 -0.46 -24.16 4.63
CA SER A 44 -0.28 -23.47 3.38
C SER A 44 -0.65 -24.51 2.34
N LEU A 45 -1.96 -24.61 2.07
CA LEU A 45 -2.51 -25.23 0.90
C LEU A 45 -2.00 -24.35 -0.25
N VAL A 46 -0.72 -24.54 -0.57
CA VAL A 46 -0.19 -24.21 -1.88
C VAL A 46 -1.02 -25.10 -2.76
N CYS A 47 -2.12 -24.56 -3.30
CA CYS A 47 -2.76 -25.13 -4.45
C CYS A 47 -1.66 -25.15 -5.52
N THR A 48 -0.91 -26.25 -5.60
CA THR A 48 -0.24 -26.70 -6.81
C THR A 48 -1.34 -27.00 -7.79
N GLY A 49 -1.97 -25.93 -8.29
CA GLY A 49 -2.91 -25.99 -9.38
C GLY A 49 -2.15 -26.62 -10.53
N GLY A 50 -2.65 -27.78 -10.99
CA GLY A 50 -2.10 -28.46 -12.14
C GLY A 50 -1.89 -27.44 -13.27
N GLU A 51 -0.65 -27.30 -13.68
CA GLU A 51 -0.26 -26.42 -14.78
C GLU A 51 -0.95 -26.93 -16.04
N SER A 52 -2.10 -26.34 -16.36
CA SER A 52 -2.68 -26.48 -17.69
C SER A 52 -1.74 -25.75 -18.66
N PRO A 53 -1.14 -26.45 -19.64
CA PRO A 53 0.10 -26.01 -20.30
C PRO A 53 -0.05 -24.88 -21.33
N ASP A 54 -1.15 -24.11 -21.36
CA ASP A 54 -1.40 -23.19 -22.49
C ASP A 54 -1.93 -21.79 -22.12
N GLN A 55 -1.66 -21.31 -20.90
CA GLN A 55 -1.92 -19.92 -20.55
C GLN A 55 -0.71 -19.05 -20.90
N ARG A 56 -0.54 -18.68 -22.19
CA ARG A 56 0.48 -17.70 -22.63
C ARG A 56 0.25 -16.34 -21.97
N ARG A 57 0.82 -16.13 -20.79
CA ARG A 57 0.89 -14.80 -20.16
C ARG A 57 1.78 -13.91 -21.02
N ILE A 58 1.21 -12.83 -21.55
CA ILE A 58 1.93 -11.86 -22.41
C ILE A 58 2.99 -11.09 -21.61
N VAL A 59 2.79 -10.96 -20.30
CA VAL A 59 3.68 -10.17 -19.42
C VAL A 59 4.21 -11.05 -18.28
N HIS A 60 5.53 -10.96 -18.05
CA HIS A 60 6.18 -11.67 -16.95
C HIS A 60 5.62 -11.17 -15.60
N PRO A 61 5.19 -12.05 -14.68
CA PRO A 61 4.55 -11.66 -13.43
C PRO A 61 5.42 -10.75 -12.55
N LEU A 62 6.75 -10.91 -12.62
CA LEU A 62 7.69 -10.02 -11.93
C LEU A 62 7.64 -8.58 -12.45
N PHE A 63 7.52 -8.40 -13.77
CA PHE A 63 7.45 -7.07 -14.37
C PHE A 63 6.17 -6.35 -13.95
N PHE A 64 5.04 -7.06 -13.99
CA PHE A 64 3.77 -6.50 -13.54
C PHE A 64 3.81 -6.13 -12.05
N SER A 65 4.29 -7.03 -11.19
CA SER A 65 4.42 -6.77 -9.74
C SER A 65 5.37 -5.59 -9.45
N SER A 66 6.51 -5.52 -10.12
CA SER A 66 7.48 -4.42 -9.97
C SER A 66 6.91 -3.08 -10.44
N SER A 67 6.18 -3.08 -11.57
CA SER A 67 5.51 -1.88 -12.09
C SER A 67 4.41 -1.39 -11.16
N MET A 68 3.58 -2.30 -10.64
CA MET A 68 2.55 -1.99 -9.65
C MET A 68 3.18 -1.46 -8.35
N ALA A 69 4.30 -2.03 -7.90
CA ALA A 69 5.03 -1.56 -6.73
C ALA A 69 5.62 -0.15 -6.93
N ALA A 70 6.21 0.13 -8.10
CA ALA A 70 6.70 1.46 -8.42
C ALA A 70 5.58 2.51 -8.46
N LEU A 71 4.43 2.19 -9.06
CA LEU A 71 3.27 3.09 -9.05
C LEU A 71 2.68 3.26 -7.65
N ALA A 72 2.67 2.20 -6.84
CA ALA A 72 2.27 2.28 -5.45
C ALA A 72 3.16 3.26 -4.67
N GLY A 73 4.48 3.14 -4.81
CA GLY A 73 5.43 4.06 -4.18
C GLY A 73 5.23 5.51 -4.65
N CYS A 74 5.09 5.72 -5.96
CA CYS A 74 4.87 7.04 -6.55
C CYS A 74 3.58 7.68 -6.03
N SER A 75 2.46 6.96 -6.13
CA SER A 75 1.15 7.44 -5.67
C SER A 75 1.09 7.69 -4.16
N HIS A 76 1.81 6.91 -3.36
CA HIS A 76 1.93 7.16 -1.92
C HIS A 76 2.61 8.48 -1.61
N VAL A 77 3.78 8.73 -2.20
CA VAL A 77 4.52 9.97 -1.94
C VAL A 77 3.69 11.19 -2.34
N LEU A 78 2.98 11.10 -3.46
CA LEU A 78 2.08 12.17 -3.91
C LEU A 78 0.93 12.40 -2.92
N CYS A 79 0.29 11.33 -2.41
CA CYS A 79 -0.79 11.46 -1.43
C CYS A 79 -0.29 12.02 -0.09
N ILE A 80 0.87 11.57 0.40
CA ILE A 80 1.45 12.03 1.67
C ILE A 80 1.86 13.50 1.56
N LYS A 81 2.58 13.88 0.49
CA LYS A 81 3.03 15.26 0.31
C LYS A 81 1.88 16.24 0.12
N ARG A 82 0.83 15.83 -0.59
CA ARG A 82 -0.32 16.71 -0.89
C ARG A 82 -1.36 16.76 0.21
N PHE A 83 -1.62 15.64 0.89
CA PHE A 83 -2.76 15.52 1.81
C PHE A 83 -2.41 15.00 3.21
N GLN A 84 -1.16 14.62 3.48
CA GLN A 84 -0.73 14.01 4.75
C GLN A 84 -1.54 12.74 5.11
N VAL A 85 -1.98 12.00 4.08
CA VAL A 85 -2.83 10.80 4.20
C VAL A 85 -2.26 9.66 3.36
N TYR A 86 -2.31 8.45 3.91
CA TYR A 86 -1.90 7.22 3.24
C TYR A 86 -3.08 6.59 2.50
N ASN A 87 -3.39 7.02 1.28
CA ASN A 87 -4.58 6.51 0.58
C ASN A 87 -4.52 5.02 0.19
N ALA A 88 -3.33 4.49 -0.09
CA ALA A 88 -3.15 3.09 -0.50
C ALA A 88 -2.55 2.19 0.61
N MET A 89 -1.99 2.76 1.68
CA MET A 89 -1.41 2.03 2.81
C MET A 89 -2.34 2.09 4.03
N MET A 90 -3.17 1.05 4.19
CA MET A 90 -4.17 1.00 5.26
C MET A 90 -3.57 0.97 6.68
N THR A 91 -2.38 0.38 6.85
CA THR A 91 -1.67 0.34 8.15
C THR A 91 -1.43 1.74 8.71
N GLY A 92 -1.02 2.70 7.86
CA GLY A 92 -0.83 4.09 8.26
C GLY A 92 -2.13 4.75 8.73
N ASN A 93 -3.26 4.48 8.06
CA ASN A 93 -4.57 5.00 8.49
C ASN A 93 -5.08 4.36 9.78
N ILE A 94 -4.78 3.08 10.04
CA ILE A 94 -5.13 2.42 11.31
C ILE A 94 -4.35 3.05 12.46
N ILE A 95 -3.04 3.25 12.30
CA ILE A 95 -2.20 3.93 13.30
C ILE A 95 -2.72 5.36 13.53
N GLY A 96 -2.95 6.12 12.46
CA GLY A 96 -3.49 7.48 12.55
C GLY A 96 -4.87 7.56 13.21
N PHE A 97 -5.73 6.57 12.98
CA PHE A 97 -7.02 6.44 13.66
C PHE A 97 -6.84 6.21 15.17
N GLY A 98 -5.94 5.32 15.58
CA GLY A 98 -5.64 5.07 16.99
C GLY A 98 -5.10 6.31 17.70
N VAL A 99 -4.19 7.06 17.05
CA VAL A 99 -3.68 8.33 17.57
C VAL A 99 -4.81 9.35 17.73
N ALA A 100 -5.67 9.53 16.71
CA ALA A 100 -6.79 10.46 16.78
C ALA A 100 -7.80 10.11 17.89
N LEU A 101 -8.01 8.81 18.15
CA LEU A 101 -8.83 8.35 19.29
C LEU A 101 -8.19 8.69 20.63
N ALA A 102 -6.89 8.44 20.79
CA ALA A 102 -6.15 8.73 22.02
C ALA A 102 -6.11 10.23 22.34
N GLU A 103 -6.06 11.09 21.31
CA GLU A 103 -6.12 12.55 21.44
C GLU A 103 -7.55 13.08 21.65
N GLY A 104 -8.58 12.23 21.60
CA GLY A 104 -9.98 12.64 21.70
C GLY A 104 -10.50 13.38 20.44
N ASN A 105 -9.73 13.42 19.35
CA ASN A 105 -10.11 14.09 18.11
C ASN A 105 -11.04 13.22 17.25
N MET A 106 -12.33 13.18 17.64
CA MET A 106 -13.34 12.36 16.98
C MET A 106 -13.59 12.74 15.51
N SER A 107 -13.32 13.98 15.11
CA SER A 107 -13.46 14.43 13.72
C SER A 107 -12.42 13.77 12.81
N GLU A 108 -11.16 13.74 13.25
CA GLU A 108 -10.08 13.08 12.52
C GLU A 108 -10.24 11.55 12.55
N ALA A 109 -10.63 10.99 13.70
CA ALA A 109 -10.91 9.57 13.82
C ALA A 109 -12.00 9.10 12.84
N LYS A 110 -13.13 9.82 12.77
CA LYS A 110 -14.21 9.54 11.79
C LYS A 110 -13.71 9.66 10.35
N PHE A 111 -12.89 10.65 10.04
CA PHE A 111 -12.32 10.81 8.71
C PHE A 111 -11.41 9.62 8.34
N ARG A 112 -10.48 9.22 9.21
CA ARG A 112 -9.61 8.05 8.98
C ARG A 112 -10.40 6.75 8.85
N LEU A 113 -11.44 6.58 9.67
CA LEU A 113 -12.35 5.44 9.57
C LEU A 113 -13.11 5.43 8.23
N SER A 114 -13.51 6.60 7.72
CA SER A 114 -14.16 6.70 6.41
C SER A 114 -13.22 6.29 5.26
N LEU A 115 -11.92 6.60 5.36
CA LEU A 115 -10.92 6.17 4.38
C LEU A 115 -10.78 4.64 4.37
N LEU A 116 -10.70 4.04 5.57
CA LEU A 116 -10.63 2.58 5.76
C LEU A 116 -11.88 1.90 5.18
N GLY A 117 -13.07 2.38 5.54
CA GLY A 117 -14.34 1.85 5.04
C GLY A 117 -14.45 1.95 3.51
N SER A 118 -13.99 3.07 2.95
CA SER A 118 -14.00 3.29 1.51
C SER A 118 -13.03 2.37 0.75
N PHE A 119 -11.83 2.14 1.29
CA PHE A 119 -10.89 1.17 0.74
C PHE A 119 -11.46 -0.26 0.74
N PHE A 120 -12.09 -0.67 1.86
CA PHE A 120 -12.76 -1.96 1.93
C PHE A 120 -13.93 -2.05 0.95
N SER A 121 -14.70 -0.98 0.78
CA SER A 121 -15.77 -0.91 -0.22
C SER A 121 -15.23 -1.14 -1.64
N GLY A 122 -14.13 -0.49 -2.01
CA GLY A 122 -13.45 -0.73 -3.29
C GLY A 122 -12.98 -2.18 -3.44
N THR A 123 -12.42 -2.76 -2.37
CA THR A 123 -11.99 -4.17 -2.34
C THR A 123 -13.17 -5.14 -2.53
N ILE A 124 -14.26 -4.93 -1.80
CA ILE A 124 -15.50 -5.73 -1.90
C ILE A 124 -16.10 -5.58 -3.30
N CYS A 125 -16.09 -4.38 -3.87
CA CYS A 125 -16.56 -4.12 -5.23
C CYS A 125 -15.77 -4.94 -6.26
N ALA A 126 -14.43 -4.90 -6.21
CA ALA A 126 -13.58 -5.71 -7.08
C ALA A 126 -13.89 -7.21 -6.96
N ARG A 127 -14.00 -7.72 -5.72
CA ARG A 127 -14.30 -9.13 -5.47
C ARG A 127 -15.71 -9.54 -5.89
N SER A 128 -16.68 -8.65 -5.75
CA SER A 128 -18.07 -8.87 -6.20
C SER A 128 -18.16 -8.87 -7.72
N LEU A 129 -17.45 -7.97 -8.40
CA LEU A 129 -17.36 -7.99 -9.87
C LEU A 129 -16.70 -9.28 -10.36
N GLN A 130 -15.69 -9.76 -9.64
CA GLN A 130 -15.05 -11.03 -9.91
C GLN A 130 -16.00 -12.22 -9.73
N SER A 131 -16.75 -12.30 -8.62
CA SER A 131 -17.66 -13.43 -8.35
C SER A 131 -18.88 -13.43 -9.27
N ARG A 132 -19.39 -12.25 -9.65
CA ARG A 132 -20.53 -12.11 -10.56
C ARG A 132 -20.17 -12.36 -12.03
N SER A 133 -18.89 -12.23 -12.41
CA SER A 133 -18.41 -12.68 -13.71
C SER A 133 -18.33 -14.21 -13.72
N LEU A 134 -19.50 -14.85 -13.60
CA LEU A 134 -19.73 -16.30 -13.65
C LEU A 134 -19.36 -16.92 -15.01
N CYS A 135 -18.98 -16.10 -15.99
CA CYS A 135 -18.47 -16.57 -17.27
C CYS A 135 -16.96 -16.77 -17.17
N LYS A 136 -16.55 -18.03 -17.37
CA LYS A 136 -15.23 -18.67 -17.43
C LYS A 136 -14.06 -17.92 -18.08
N ASP A 137 -14.28 -16.71 -18.61
CA ASP A 137 -13.27 -15.89 -19.25
C ASP A 137 -12.68 -14.89 -18.25
N ASN A 138 -11.36 -14.78 -18.20
CA ASN A 138 -10.58 -13.84 -17.38
C ASN A 138 -10.80 -12.33 -17.72
N LYS A 139 -12.05 -11.94 -18.04
CA LYS A 139 -12.46 -10.61 -18.52
C LYS A 139 -12.73 -9.61 -17.40
N HIS A 140 -12.68 -9.99 -16.12
CA HIS A 140 -12.97 -9.08 -15.01
C HIS A 140 -12.09 -7.81 -15.01
N HIS A 141 -10.81 -7.92 -15.41
CA HIS A 141 -9.91 -6.77 -15.55
C HIS A 141 -10.41 -5.73 -16.56
N LYS A 142 -11.16 -6.15 -17.60
CA LYS A 142 -11.74 -5.24 -18.61
C LYS A 142 -12.83 -4.34 -18.04
N VAL A 143 -13.49 -4.76 -16.97
CA VAL A 143 -14.51 -3.96 -16.28
C VAL A 143 -13.88 -3.11 -15.18
N VAL A 144 -12.94 -3.69 -14.42
CA VAL A 144 -12.30 -2.99 -13.31
C VAL A 144 -11.40 -1.85 -13.77
N ALA A 145 -10.63 -2.03 -14.85
CA ALA A 145 -9.71 -1.01 -15.35
C ALA A 145 -10.40 0.33 -15.70
N PRO A 146 -11.46 0.37 -16.54
CA PRO A 146 -12.16 1.63 -16.82
C PRO A 146 -12.88 2.19 -15.59
N LEU A 147 -13.39 1.33 -14.69
CA LEU A 147 -14.02 1.77 -13.45
C LEU A 147 -13.01 2.49 -12.53
N ALA A 148 -11.84 1.89 -12.31
CA ALA A 148 -10.76 2.50 -11.54
C ALA A 148 -10.33 3.83 -12.16
N PHE A 149 -10.09 3.86 -13.46
CA PHE A 149 -9.75 5.08 -14.19
C PHE A 149 -10.81 6.18 -14.00
N GLY A 150 -12.09 5.84 -14.14
CA GLY A 150 -13.20 6.75 -13.92
C GLY A 150 -13.21 7.33 -12.50
N MET A 151 -12.96 6.51 -11.47
CA MET A 151 -12.89 6.99 -10.09
C MET A 151 -11.72 7.96 -9.87
N PHE A 152 -10.55 7.69 -10.44
CA PHE A 152 -9.40 8.60 -10.40
C PHE A 152 -9.68 9.91 -11.14
N ALA A 153 -10.31 9.84 -12.32
CA ALA A 153 -10.69 11.01 -13.12
C ALA A 153 -11.71 11.89 -12.39
N ILE A 154 -12.73 11.28 -11.77
CA ILE A 154 -13.72 12.00 -10.95
C ILE A 154 -13.03 12.63 -9.74
N ALA A 155 -12.10 11.93 -9.08
CA ALA A 155 -11.37 12.47 -7.94
C ALA A 155 -10.55 13.73 -8.28
N ASP A 156 -10.00 13.84 -9.48
CA ASP A 156 -9.31 15.05 -9.93
C ASP A 156 -10.23 16.23 -10.20
N ARG A 157 -11.50 15.98 -10.52
CA ARG A 157 -12.52 17.04 -10.65
C ARG A 157 -12.98 17.58 -9.30
N ILE A 158 -12.70 16.87 -8.19
CA ILE A 158 -13.04 17.32 -6.84
C ILE A 158 -11.95 18.28 -6.34
N PRO A 159 -12.31 19.49 -5.82
CA PRO A 159 -11.36 20.41 -5.22
C PRO A 159 -10.54 19.78 -4.08
N GLU A 160 -9.28 20.20 -3.93
CA GLU A 160 -8.33 19.59 -2.99
C GLU A 160 -8.76 19.65 -1.53
N ASN A 161 -9.51 20.68 -1.15
CA ASN A 161 -9.94 20.90 0.23
C ASN A 161 -11.04 19.91 0.67
N HIS A 162 -11.56 19.09 -0.24
CA HIS A 162 -12.65 18.18 0.07
C HIS A 162 -12.14 16.79 0.45
N LYS A 163 -12.37 16.41 1.73
CA LYS A 163 -12.18 15.05 2.26
C LYS A 163 -12.79 13.95 1.37
N LYS A 164 -13.88 14.28 0.64
CA LYS A 164 -14.53 13.39 -0.34
C LYS A 164 -13.58 12.89 -1.44
N LYS A 165 -12.62 13.72 -1.88
CA LYS A 165 -11.60 13.33 -2.86
C LYS A 165 -10.77 12.15 -2.34
N LEU A 166 -10.34 12.21 -1.10
CA LEU A 166 -9.49 11.19 -0.47
C LEU A 166 -10.26 9.89 -0.22
N VAL A 167 -11.53 10.01 0.18
CA VAL A 167 -12.43 8.85 0.30
C VAL A 167 -12.58 8.16 -1.05
N LEU A 168 -12.89 8.90 -2.12
CA LEU A 168 -13.03 8.34 -3.46
C LEU A 168 -11.72 7.70 -3.97
N LEU A 169 -10.58 8.37 -3.77
CA LEU A 169 -9.26 7.82 -4.11
C LEU A 169 -8.97 6.54 -3.33
N SER A 170 -9.30 6.48 -2.03
CA SER A 170 -9.14 5.30 -1.19
C SER A 170 -9.93 4.11 -1.75
N ALA A 171 -11.18 4.32 -2.16
CA ALA A 171 -11.95 3.28 -2.84
C ALA A 171 -11.33 2.86 -4.18
N ALA A 172 -10.83 3.80 -4.98
CA ALA A 172 -10.17 3.48 -6.25
C ALA A 172 -8.90 2.63 -6.04
N PHE A 173 -8.07 2.96 -5.05
CA PHE A 173 -6.91 2.15 -4.67
C PHE A 173 -7.32 0.77 -4.16
N GLY A 174 -8.36 0.67 -3.34
CA GLY A 174 -8.91 -0.61 -2.88
C GLY A 174 -9.34 -1.51 -4.04
N LEU A 175 -10.03 -0.93 -5.03
CA LEU A 175 -10.46 -1.63 -6.24
C LEU A 175 -9.27 -2.15 -7.07
N VAL A 176 -8.27 -1.28 -7.32
CA VAL A 176 -7.05 -1.63 -8.08
C VAL A 176 -6.25 -2.71 -7.35
N TYR A 177 -5.99 -2.53 -6.05
CA TYR A 177 -5.16 -3.45 -5.28
C TYR A 177 -5.84 -4.79 -5.04
N ALA A 178 -7.15 -4.84 -4.83
CA ALA A 178 -7.87 -6.11 -4.76
C ALA A 178 -7.74 -6.92 -6.04
N THR A 179 -7.84 -6.25 -7.19
CA THR A 179 -7.73 -6.87 -8.52
C THR A 179 -6.30 -7.32 -8.82
N ALA A 180 -5.33 -6.46 -8.51
CA ALA A 180 -3.92 -6.78 -8.71
C ALA A 180 -3.43 -7.87 -7.74
N ASN A 181 -3.94 -7.87 -6.50
CA ASN A 181 -3.73 -8.97 -5.55
C ASN A 181 -4.27 -10.28 -6.10
N HIS A 182 -5.48 -10.29 -6.67
CA HIS A 182 -6.02 -11.51 -7.26
C HIS A 182 -5.13 -12.02 -8.40
N ALA A 183 -4.74 -11.13 -9.31
CA ALA A 183 -3.82 -11.39 -10.42
C ALA A 183 -2.48 -12.02 -9.98
N LEU A 184 -1.95 -11.59 -8.83
CA LEU A 184 -0.65 -12.01 -8.32
C LEU A 184 -0.74 -12.95 -7.11
N ASN A 185 -1.85 -13.67 -6.93
CA ASN A 185 -2.04 -14.63 -5.84
C ASN A 185 -1.77 -14.04 -4.44
N ALA A 186 -2.38 -12.90 -4.15
CA ALA A 186 -2.31 -12.12 -2.91
C ALA A 186 -0.93 -11.55 -2.54
N THR A 187 0.04 -11.56 -3.47
CA THR A 187 1.37 -11.03 -3.15
C THR A 187 1.36 -9.52 -2.91
N ILE A 188 0.61 -8.68 -3.67
CA ILE A 188 0.70 -7.19 -3.65
C ILE A 188 0.60 -6.53 -2.27
N THR A 189 -0.45 -6.80 -1.49
CA THR A 189 -0.64 -6.14 -0.19
C THR A 189 0.26 -6.71 0.90
N GLN A 190 0.72 -7.95 0.73
CA GLN A 190 1.77 -8.51 1.58
C GLN A 190 3.18 -8.04 1.15
N LEU A 191 3.34 -7.34 0.01
CA LEU A 191 4.66 -7.07 -0.57
C LEU A 191 5.54 -6.27 0.35
N MET A 192 5.13 -5.08 0.81
CA MET A 192 6.08 -4.22 1.52
C MET A 192 6.52 -4.82 2.85
N THR A 193 5.58 -5.04 3.78
CA THR A 193 5.94 -5.56 5.10
C THR A 193 6.46 -6.99 5.00
N GLY A 194 5.82 -7.85 4.20
CA GLY A 194 6.24 -9.24 4.05
C GLY A 194 7.61 -9.39 3.39
N HIS A 195 7.93 -8.61 2.36
CA HIS A 195 9.26 -8.66 1.73
C HIS A 195 10.33 -8.01 2.60
N ILE A 196 10.04 -6.95 3.34
CA ILE A 196 10.98 -6.39 4.32
C ILE A 196 11.29 -7.44 5.40
N THR A 197 10.29 -8.11 5.96
CA THR A 197 10.52 -9.17 6.95
C THR A 197 11.30 -10.35 6.37
N LYS A 198 10.95 -10.82 5.16
CA LYS A 198 11.69 -11.89 4.48
C LYS A 198 13.13 -11.50 4.17
N LEU A 199 13.36 -10.27 3.75
CA LEU A 199 14.70 -9.74 3.47
C LEU A 199 15.50 -9.63 4.77
N GLY A 200 14.90 -9.13 5.84
CA GLY A 200 15.52 -9.07 7.17
C GLY A 200 15.93 -10.46 7.68
N ALA A 201 15.05 -11.46 7.54
CA ALA A 201 15.37 -12.84 7.89
C ALA A 201 16.52 -13.39 7.03
N ALA A 202 16.51 -13.15 5.71
CA ALA A 202 17.58 -13.59 4.82
C ALA A 202 18.94 -12.93 5.11
N ILE A 203 18.94 -11.66 5.52
CA ILE A 203 20.15 -10.95 5.96
C ILE A 203 20.63 -11.52 7.30
N SER A 204 19.73 -11.75 8.25
CA SER A 204 20.05 -12.35 9.54
C SER A 204 20.68 -13.75 9.38
N ASP A 205 20.11 -14.59 8.53
CA ASP A 205 20.62 -15.94 8.24
C ASP A 205 22.02 -15.91 7.61
N ARG A 206 22.33 -14.88 6.80
CA ARG A 206 23.64 -14.68 6.16
C ARG A 206 24.71 -14.28 7.16
N VAL A 207 24.38 -13.40 8.11
CA VAL A 207 25.32 -12.98 9.17
C VAL A 207 25.71 -14.18 10.04
N GLY A 208 24.81 -15.14 10.25
CA GLY A 208 25.08 -16.38 10.99
C GLY A 208 25.67 -17.55 10.18
N SER A 209 25.72 -17.49 8.85
CA SER A 209 26.21 -18.59 7.99
C SER A 209 26.80 -18.08 6.67
N ALA A 210 28.13 -18.12 6.55
CA ALA A 210 28.89 -17.51 5.45
C ALA A 210 28.64 -18.09 4.05
N ASN A 211 27.99 -19.26 3.90
CA ASN A 211 27.93 -20.01 2.64
C ASN A 211 26.54 -20.23 2.01
N ARG A 212 25.48 -19.50 2.41
CA ARG A 212 24.14 -19.67 1.78
C ARG A 212 23.95 -18.76 0.56
N CYS A 213 23.78 -19.33 -0.64
CA CYS A 213 23.35 -18.61 -1.84
C CYS A 213 21.97 -17.94 -1.66
N PHE A 214 21.73 -16.82 -2.37
CA PHE A 214 20.43 -16.15 -2.33
C PHE A 214 19.37 -17.03 -3.01
N ASN A 215 18.31 -17.35 -2.28
CA ASN A 215 17.15 -18.02 -2.88
C ASN A 215 16.46 -17.08 -3.89
N SER A 216 15.95 -17.64 -4.99
CA SER A 216 15.22 -16.88 -6.04
C SER A 216 14.07 -16.03 -5.48
N GLY A 217 13.41 -16.50 -4.41
CA GLY A 217 12.37 -15.74 -3.71
C GLY A 217 12.87 -14.44 -3.05
N THR A 218 14.11 -14.42 -2.54
CA THR A 218 14.72 -13.21 -1.95
C THR A 218 15.05 -12.19 -3.03
N ALA A 219 15.55 -12.64 -4.19
CA ALA A 219 15.82 -11.76 -5.34
C ALA A 219 14.54 -11.08 -5.85
N THR A 220 13.43 -11.83 -5.95
CA THR A 220 12.11 -11.28 -6.30
C THR A 220 11.64 -10.23 -5.30
N SER A 221 11.75 -10.55 -4.00
CA SER A 221 11.40 -9.65 -2.90
C SER A 221 12.18 -8.33 -2.96
N PHE A 222 13.48 -8.43 -3.21
CA PHE A 222 14.38 -7.29 -3.34
C PHE A 222 14.07 -6.42 -4.57
N SER A 223 13.74 -7.05 -5.71
CA SER A 223 13.35 -6.34 -6.93
C SER A 223 12.08 -5.50 -6.72
N ILE A 224 11.07 -6.07 -6.06
CA ILE A 224 9.82 -5.37 -5.76
C ILE A 224 10.05 -4.21 -4.79
N LEU A 225 10.83 -4.42 -3.73
CA LEU A 225 11.16 -3.37 -2.76
C LEU A 225 11.95 -2.23 -3.41
N THR A 226 12.92 -2.57 -4.24
CA THR A 226 13.71 -1.58 -5.01
C THR A 226 12.81 -0.80 -5.96
N SER A 227 11.89 -1.47 -6.66
CA SER A 227 10.93 -0.82 -7.56
C SER A 227 10.00 0.12 -6.81
N PHE A 228 9.50 -0.27 -5.64
CA PHE A 228 8.71 0.60 -4.77
C PHE A 228 9.49 1.85 -4.35
N THR A 229 10.74 1.69 -3.91
CA THR A 229 11.62 2.80 -3.50
C THR A 229 11.92 3.75 -4.66
N ILE A 230 12.21 3.22 -5.86
CA ILE A 230 12.35 4.02 -7.09
C ILE A 230 11.05 4.78 -7.37
N GLY A 231 9.90 4.11 -7.23
CA GLY A 231 8.58 4.71 -7.31
C GLY A 231 8.41 5.90 -6.36
N CYS A 232 8.79 5.75 -5.09
CA CYS A 232 8.75 6.82 -4.10
C CYS A 232 9.64 8.01 -4.51
N ALA A 233 10.87 7.75 -4.96
CA ALA A 233 11.79 8.78 -5.42
C ALA A 233 11.24 9.54 -6.64
N LEU A 234 10.67 8.80 -7.61
CA LEU A 234 10.00 9.39 -8.77
C LEU A 234 8.78 10.22 -8.36
N GLY A 235 7.93 9.72 -7.46
CA GLY A 235 6.79 10.46 -6.94
C GLY A 235 7.20 11.78 -6.26
N ALA A 236 8.30 11.77 -5.51
CA ALA A 236 8.86 12.97 -4.91
C ALA A 236 9.35 13.98 -5.95
N ARG A 237 10.02 13.51 -7.02
CA ARG A 237 10.50 14.37 -8.11
C ARG A 237 9.33 14.93 -8.93
N ILE A 238 8.34 14.09 -9.26
CA ILE A 238 7.12 14.50 -9.96
C ILE A 238 6.39 15.56 -9.14
N PHE A 239 6.26 15.40 -7.82
CA PHE A 239 5.64 16.40 -6.95
C PHE A 239 6.33 17.77 -7.01
N LEU A 240 7.67 17.79 -7.14
CA LEU A 240 8.43 19.04 -7.24
C LEU A 240 8.34 19.68 -8.64
N ALA A 241 8.29 18.85 -9.69
CA ALA A 241 8.25 19.32 -11.07
C ALA A 241 6.85 19.76 -11.51
N VAL A 242 5.83 19.07 -11.00
CA VAL A 242 4.46 19.23 -11.43
C VAL A 242 3.73 20.13 -10.43
N GLY A 243 3.42 21.36 -10.85
CA GLY A 243 2.62 22.30 -10.06
C GLY A 243 1.24 21.74 -9.66
N GLN A 244 0.58 22.39 -8.70
CA GLN A 244 -0.66 21.88 -8.08
C GLN A 244 -1.81 21.68 -9.08
N GLU A 245 -1.84 22.38 -10.21
CA GLU A 245 -3.01 22.42 -11.09
C GLU A 245 -3.21 21.21 -12.00
N THR A 246 -2.26 20.29 -12.08
CA THR A 246 -2.37 19.16 -13.02
C THR A 246 -3.17 17.99 -12.46
N PRO A 247 -3.92 17.25 -13.31
CA PRO A 247 -4.70 16.08 -12.94
C PRO A 247 -3.81 14.83 -12.77
N ILE A 248 -2.92 14.86 -11.78
CA ILE A 248 -1.92 13.80 -11.53
C ILE A 248 -2.59 12.46 -11.24
N PHE A 249 -3.72 12.44 -10.52
CA PHE A 249 -4.37 11.19 -10.13
C PHE A 249 -5.03 10.48 -11.32
N THR A 250 -5.53 11.23 -12.30
CA THR A 250 -6.07 10.73 -13.56
C THR A 250 -4.99 10.04 -14.36
N ILE A 251 -3.79 10.64 -14.45
CA ILE A 251 -2.63 10.05 -15.13
C ILE A 251 -2.24 8.74 -14.44
N ILE A 252 -2.14 8.73 -13.11
CA ILE A 252 -1.84 7.52 -12.33
C ILE A 252 -2.92 6.45 -12.55
N GLY A 253 -4.20 6.84 -12.52
CA GLY A 253 -5.34 5.96 -12.78
C GLY A 253 -5.30 5.36 -14.19
N ALA A 254 -4.89 6.15 -15.20
CA ALA A 254 -4.71 5.67 -16.57
C ALA A 254 -3.59 4.63 -16.65
N ILE A 255 -2.44 4.87 -16.01
CA ILE A 255 -1.33 3.92 -15.99
C ILE A 255 -1.76 2.63 -15.27
N TYR A 256 -2.45 2.72 -14.12
CA TYR A 256 -2.99 1.52 -13.45
C TYR A 256 -3.97 0.76 -14.34
N ALA A 257 -4.87 1.45 -15.04
CA ALA A 257 -5.82 0.82 -15.96
C ALA A 257 -5.10 0.10 -17.11
N VAL A 258 -4.09 0.72 -17.72
CA VAL A 258 -3.26 0.10 -18.76
C VAL A 258 -2.55 -1.13 -18.22
N LEU A 259 -1.91 -1.07 -17.05
CA LEU A 259 -1.27 -2.24 -16.45
C LEU A 259 -2.26 -3.36 -16.17
N LEU A 260 -3.44 -3.05 -15.62
CA LEU A 260 -4.49 -4.04 -15.37
C LEU A 260 -5.00 -4.68 -16.68
N LEU A 261 -5.06 -3.93 -17.78
CA LEU A 261 -5.45 -4.46 -19.09
C LEU A 261 -4.33 -5.30 -19.75
N LEU A 262 -3.07 -4.91 -19.57
CA LEU A 262 -1.90 -5.65 -20.05
C LEU A 262 -1.72 -6.97 -19.29
N PHE A 263 -2.15 -7.02 -18.03
CA PHE A 263 -2.21 -8.25 -17.25
C PHE A 263 -3.34 -9.16 -17.74
N ARG A 264 -3.10 -9.84 -18.87
CA ARG A 264 -3.97 -10.89 -19.38
C ARG A 264 -3.57 -12.20 -18.70
N GLY A 265 -4.27 -12.50 -17.60
CA GLY A 265 -4.15 -13.74 -16.83
C GLY A 265 -4.64 -14.95 -17.60
#